data_AF-A0AAU8FFK3-F1
#
_entry.id   AF-A0AAU8FFK3-F1
#
_cell.length_a   1.000
_cell.length_b   1.000
_cell.length_c   1.000
_cell.angle_alpha   90.00
_cell.angle_beta   90.00
_cell.angle_gamma   90.00
#
_symmetry.space_group_name_H-M   'P 1'
#
loop_
_entity.id
_entity.type
_entity.pdbx_description
1 polymer ?
#
loop_
_entity_poly.entity_id
_entity_poly.type
_entity_poly.pdbx_seq_one_letter_code
_entity_poly.pdbx_strand_id
1 'polypeptide(L)'
;MHKKGFIKKVEVEIIGDDIDIILRNIRGEEIKKESLSKGEQQMYATALLRGLVEESDIQFPVFIDSPMQKFDEQHAENIVKYFYPNISDQVVIFPLINKELTEREYKFISKHIAKTVLINNLHEDKSEFISLPPDDFLNTYNRMYNHVN
;
A
#
# COMPACT_ATOMS: atom_id res chain seq x y z
N MET A 1 -8.51 -12.32 -21.30
CA MET A 1 -7.89 -13.08 -22.40
C MET A 1 -6.37 -12.88 -22.32
N HIS A 2 -5.63 -13.82 -21.74
CA HIS A 2 -4.16 -13.71 -21.61
C HIS A 2 -3.51 -13.78 -22.99
N LYS A 3 -2.77 -12.74 -23.39
CA LYS A 3 -1.93 -12.76 -24.60
C LYS A 3 -0.74 -13.68 -24.32
N LYS A 4 -0.86 -14.97 -24.64
CA LYS A 4 0.26 -15.92 -24.57
C LYS A 4 1.44 -15.37 -25.39
N GLY A 5 2.60 -15.26 -24.75
CA GLY A 5 3.83 -14.77 -25.40
C GLY A 5 3.93 -13.26 -25.54
N PHE A 6 3.17 -12.48 -24.77
CA PHE A 6 3.29 -11.01 -24.81
C PHE A 6 4.69 -10.53 -24.38
N ILE A 7 5.19 -11.04 -23.25
CA ILE A 7 6.57 -10.84 -22.80
C ILE A 7 7.35 -12.13 -23.07
N LYS A 8 8.49 -12.02 -23.75
CA LYS A 8 9.38 -13.14 -24.07
C LYS A 8 10.71 -13.06 -23.32
N LYS A 9 11.19 -11.85 -23.06
CA LYS A 9 12.46 -11.62 -22.36
C LYS A 9 12.34 -10.39 -21.46
N VAL A 10 13.03 -10.45 -20.33
CA VAL A 10 13.23 -9.33 -19.40
C VAL A 10 14.73 -9.09 -19.35
N GLU A 11 15.15 -7.85 -19.55
CA GLU A 11 16.52 -7.39 -19.44
C GLU A 11 16.58 -6.31 -18.36
N VAL A 12 17.66 -6.32 -17.57
CA VAL A 12 17.92 -5.29 -16.57
C VAL A 12 19.16 -4.56 -17.03
N GLU A 13 19.04 -3.26 -17.26
CA GLU A 13 20.14 -2.38 -17.58
C GLU A 13 20.46 -1.50 -16.37
N ILE A 14 21.74 -1.41 -16.03
CA ILE A 14 22.23 -0.56 -14.95
C ILE A 14 23.06 0.54 -15.59
N ILE A 15 22.60 1.78 -15.49
CA ILE A 15 23.23 2.96 -16.07
C ILE A 15 23.63 3.89 -14.92
N GLY A 16 24.87 3.76 -14.45
CA GLY A 16 25.31 4.45 -13.23
C GLY A 16 24.57 3.90 -12.01
N ASP A 17 23.83 4.77 -11.32
CA ASP A 17 23.00 4.42 -10.16
C ASP A 17 21.54 4.10 -10.56
N ASP A 18 21.18 4.25 -11.84
CA ASP A 18 19.84 3.99 -12.34
C ASP A 18 19.67 2.54 -12.79
N ILE A 19 18.51 1.95 -12.50
CA ILE A 19 18.11 0.62 -12.96
C ILE A 19 16.92 0.78 -13.92
N ASP A 20 17.06 0.31 -15.16
CA ASP A 20 15.95 0.17 -16.10
C ASP A 20 15.65 -1.29 -16.40
N ILE A 21 14.37 -1.59 -16.58
CA ILE A 21 13.86 -2.92 -16.86
C ILE A 21 13.23 -2.90 -18.24
N ILE A 22 13.85 -3.62 -19.17
CA ILE A 22 13.43 -3.67 -20.57
C ILE A 22 12.65 -4.97 -20.78
N LEU A 23 11.39 -4.83 -21.17
CA LEU A 23 10.53 -5.95 -21.54
C LEU A 23 10.58 -6.12 -23.06
N ARG A 24 10.91 -7.32 -23.56
CA ARG A 24 10.89 -7.63 -25.00
C ARG A 24 9.82 -8.63 -25.35
N ASN A 25 9.14 -8.39 -26.48
CA ASN A 25 8.18 -9.31 -27.06
C ASN A 25 8.87 -10.46 -27.82
N ILE A 26 8.09 -11.36 -28.43
CA ILE A 26 8.62 -12.49 -29.22
C ILE A 26 9.43 -12.07 -30.45
N ARG A 27 9.26 -10.83 -30.93
CA ARG A 27 10.00 -10.26 -32.06
C ARG A 27 11.28 -9.54 -31.62
N GLY A 28 11.55 -9.50 -30.32
CA GLY A 28 12.69 -8.76 -29.74
C GLY A 28 12.45 -7.26 -29.59
N GLU A 29 11.26 -6.78 -29.92
CA GLU A 29 10.89 -5.36 -29.80
C GLU A 29 10.60 -5.03 -28.34
N GLU A 30 11.01 -3.83 -27.92
CA GLU A 30 10.71 -3.34 -26.59
C GLU A 30 9.22 -3.04 -26.43
N ILE A 31 8.67 -3.50 -25.31
CA ILE A 31 7.31 -3.23 -24.89
C ILE A 31 7.36 -2.01 -23.97
N LYS A 32 6.81 -0.90 -24.45
CA LYS A 32 6.65 0.30 -23.64
C LYS A 32 5.74 0.02 -22.44
N LYS A 33 6.17 0.39 -21.24
CA LYS A 33 5.43 0.14 -20.00
C LYS A 33 4.05 0.84 -20.01
N GLU A 34 3.93 1.97 -20.71
CA GLU A 34 2.65 2.68 -20.91
C GLU A 34 1.65 1.91 -21.77
N SER A 35 2.11 0.96 -22.59
CA SER A 35 1.24 0.16 -23.48
C SER A 35 0.58 -1.03 -22.77
N LEU A 36 1.00 -1.32 -21.53
CA LEU A 36 0.43 -2.36 -20.68
C LEU A 36 -0.99 -1.96 -20.24
N SER A 37 -1.92 -2.92 -20.25
CA SER A 37 -3.23 -2.72 -19.60
C SER A 37 -3.07 -2.52 -18.10
N LYS A 38 -4.09 -1.97 -17.43
CA LYS A 38 -4.05 -1.76 -15.98
C LYS A 38 -3.77 -3.04 -15.18
N GLY A 39 -4.33 -4.17 -15.60
CA GLY A 39 -4.04 -5.47 -14.97
C GLY A 39 -2.60 -5.95 -15.22
N GLU A 40 -2.05 -5.72 -16.41
CA GLU A 40 -0.66 -6.08 -16.72
C GLU A 40 0.34 -5.17 -16.00
N GLN A 41 0.05 -3.88 -15.85
CA GLN A 41 0.85 -2.96 -15.04
C GLN A 41 0.90 -3.40 -13.58
N GLN A 42 -0.24 -3.82 -13.03
CA GLN A 42 -0.29 -4.33 -11.66
C GLN A 42 0.49 -5.63 -11.51
N MET A 43 0.34 -6.59 -12.44
CA MET A 43 1.12 -7.83 -12.42
C MET A 43 2.63 -7.56 -12.52
N TYR A 44 3.04 -6.63 -13.38
CA TYR A 44 4.43 -6.21 -13.52
C TYR A 44 4.99 -5.62 -12.21
N ALA A 45 4.27 -4.67 -11.60
CA ALA A 45 4.68 -4.06 -10.34
C ALA A 45 4.79 -5.09 -9.21
N THR A 46 3.83 -6.00 -9.09
CA THR A 46 3.86 -7.07 -8.09
C THR A 46 5.03 -8.03 -8.29
N ALA A 47 5.30 -8.45 -9.52
CA ALA A 47 6.42 -9.35 -9.83
C ALA A 47 7.77 -8.68 -9.57
N LEU A 48 7.91 -7.40 -9.90
CA LEU A 48 9.11 -6.61 -9.64
C LEU A 48 9.34 -6.45 -8.13
N LEU A 49 8.33 -6.02 -7.39
CA LEU A 49 8.40 -5.87 -5.94
C LEU A 49 8.79 -7.18 -5.28
N ARG A 50 8.18 -8.30 -5.70
CA ARG A 50 8.49 -9.62 -5.21
C ARG A 50 9.94 -10.03 -5.50
N GLY A 51 10.44 -9.80 -6.72
CA GLY A 51 11.83 -10.09 -7.06
C GLY A 51 12.82 -9.27 -6.23
N LEU A 52 12.53 -8.00 -5.98
CA LEU A 52 13.35 -7.16 -5.09
C LEU A 52 13.34 -7.67 -3.65
N VAL A 53 12.19 -8.11 -3.14
CA VAL A 53 12.05 -8.65 -1.77
C VAL A 53 12.70 -10.03 -1.63
N GLU A 54 12.62 -10.89 -2.66
CA GLU A 54 13.25 -12.22 -2.63
C GLU A 54 14.79 -12.14 -2.73
N GLU A 55 15.31 -11.17 -3.49
CA GLU A 55 16.76 -11.01 -3.72
C GLU A 55 17.45 -10.09 -2.70
N SER A 56 16.71 -9.19 -2.06
CA SER A 56 17.23 -8.42 -0.94
C SER A 56 16.87 -9.16 0.35
N ASP A 57 17.87 -9.57 1.14
CA ASP A 57 17.69 -10.01 2.55
C ASP A 57 17.17 -8.84 3.45
N ILE A 58 16.43 -7.89 2.88
CA ILE A 58 16.02 -6.62 3.44
C ILE A 58 14.50 -6.64 3.55
N GLN A 59 14.02 -6.61 4.79
CA GLN A 59 12.59 -6.42 5.09
C GLN A 59 12.21 -4.97 4.80
N PHE A 60 11.63 -4.71 3.62
CA PHE A 60 11.19 -3.37 3.25
C PHE A 60 9.86 -3.01 3.93
N PRO A 61 9.78 -1.88 4.66
CA PRO A 61 8.51 -1.38 5.16
C PRO A 61 7.60 -0.95 4.00
N VAL A 62 6.35 -1.35 4.05
CA VAL A 62 5.34 -1.01 3.05
C VAL A 62 4.50 0.15 3.54
N PHE A 63 4.45 1.23 2.75
CA PHE A 63 3.62 2.40 3.03
C PHE A 63 2.37 2.36 2.14
N ILE A 64 1.20 2.51 2.75
CA ILE A 64 -0.09 2.44 2.07
C ILE A 64 -0.84 3.74 2.34
N ASP A 65 -0.85 4.60 1.32
CA ASP A 65 -1.65 5.82 1.32
C ASP A 65 -3.06 5.53 0.78
N SER A 66 -4.06 6.15 1.40
CA SER A 66 -5.48 6.02 1.04
C SER A 66 -5.93 4.55 0.85
N PRO A 67 -5.79 3.72 1.89
CA PRO A 67 -5.82 2.25 1.82
C PRO A 67 -7.08 1.68 1.16
N MET A 68 -8.25 2.25 1.46
CA MET A 68 -9.55 1.69 1.06
C MET A 68 -10.21 2.45 -0.09
N GLN A 69 -9.56 3.47 -0.65
CA GLN A 69 -10.17 4.30 -1.69
C GLN A 69 -10.43 3.44 -2.94
N LYS A 70 -11.72 3.19 -3.27
CA LYS A 70 -12.26 2.39 -4.40
C LYS A 70 -12.65 0.94 -4.11
N PHE A 71 -12.59 0.47 -2.86
CA PHE A 71 -13.11 -0.86 -2.51
C PHE A 71 -14.57 -0.79 -2.03
N ASP A 72 -15.37 -1.82 -2.34
CA ASP A 72 -16.63 -2.04 -1.63
C ASP A 72 -16.37 -2.62 -0.24
N GLU A 73 -17.40 -2.62 0.62
CA GLU A 73 -17.29 -3.03 2.02
C GLU A 73 -16.71 -4.45 2.21
N GLN A 74 -17.10 -5.39 1.33
CA GLN A 74 -16.66 -6.78 1.45
C GLN A 74 -15.18 -6.94 1.04
N HIS A 75 -14.75 -6.22 0.00
CA HIS A 75 -13.36 -6.19 -0.40
C HIS A 75 -12.49 -5.46 0.63
N ALA A 76 -12.95 -4.35 1.18
CA ALA A 76 -12.26 -3.60 2.22
C ALA A 76 -12.00 -4.47 3.46
N GLU A 77 -13.02 -5.18 3.94
CA GLU A 77 -12.88 -6.11 5.06
C GLU A 77 -11.83 -7.20 4.79
N ASN A 78 -11.82 -7.78 3.58
CA ASN A 78 -10.85 -8.80 3.21
C ASN A 78 -9.41 -8.26 3.14
N ILE A 79 -9.23 -7.04 2.63
CA ILE A 79 -7.91 -6.40 2.58
C ILE A 79 -7.38 -6.20 4.01
N VAL A 80 -8.20 -5.65 4.90
CA VAL A 80 -7.83 -5.34 6.28
C VAL A 80 -7.54 -6.61 7.08
N LYS A 81 -8.26 -7.70 6.83
CA LYS A 81 -8.07 -8.98 7.52
C LYS A 81 -6.87 -9.80 7.02
N TYR A 82 -6.69 -9.86 5.70
CA TYR A 82 -5.81 -10.88 5.09
C TYR A 82 -4.65 -10.29 4.33
N PHE A 83 -4.76 -9.08 3.81
CA PHE A 83 -3.72 -8.49 2.97
C PHE A 83 -2.73 -7.67 3.80
N TYR A 84 -3.22 -6.66 4.54
CA TYR A 84 -2.33 -5.79 5.32
C TYR A 84 -1.49 -6.50 6.38
N PRO A 85 -2.01 -7.49 7.12
CA PRO A 85 -1.18 -8.21 8.09
C PRO A 85 -0.08 -9.10 7.47
N ASN A 86 -0.14 -9.39 6.16
CA ASN A 86 0.68 -10.42 5.52
C ASN A 86 1.53 -9.90 4.35
N ILE A 87 1.46 -8.62 3.99
CA ILE A 87 2.20 -8.08 2.83
C ILE A 87 3.67 -7.77 3.14
N SER A 88 4.01 -7.41 4.38
CA SER A 88 5.36 -7.15 4.85
C SER A 88 5.41 -7.21 6.38
N ASP A 89 6.59 -7.41 6.95
CA ASP A 89 6.83 -7.38 8.39
C ASP A 89 6.51 -6.02 9.03
N GLN A 90 6.64 -4.94 8.25
CA GLN A 90 6.22 -3.60 8.68
C GLN A 90 5.34 -2.95 7.62
N VAL A 91 4.13 -2.55 8.05
CA VAL A 91 3.18 -1.83 7.22
C VAL A 91 2.78 -0.54 7.92
N VAL A 92 2.86 0.57 7.21
CA VAL A 92 2.43 1.90 7.66
C VAL A 92 1.26 2.33 6.79
N ILE A 93 0.11 2.60 7.43
CA ILE A 93 -1.15 2.90 6.74
C ILE A 93 -1.54 4.35 7.05
N PHE A 94 -1.94 5.11 6.02
CA PHE A 94 -2.48 6.46 6.14
C PHE A 94 -3.96 6.50 5.75
N PRO A 95 -4.87 6.06 6.65
CA PRO A 95 -6.29 6.04 6.36
C PRO A 95 -6.96 7.39 6.65
N LEU A 96 -7.96 7.73 5.85
CA LEU A 96 -9.00 8.65 6.29
C LEU A 96 -9.99 7.94 7.23
N ILE A 97 -9.94 8.23 8.54
CA ILE A 97 -10.86 7.63 9.51
C ILE A 97 -12.31 7.97 9.17
N ASN A 98 -13.22 6.99 9.30
CA ASN A 98 -14.64 7.03 8.93
C ASN A 98 -14.95 7.16 7.43
N LYS A 99 -13.95 7.33 6.56
CA LYS A 99 -14.13 7.31 5.09
C LYS A 99 -13.51 6.07 4.45
N GLU A 100 -12.29 5.76 4.89
CA GLU A 100 -11.47 4.65 4.39
C GLU A 100 -11.14 3.66 5.49
N LEU A 101 -11.17 4.05 6.76
CA LEU A 101 -11.07 3.09 7.86
C LEU A 101 -12.17 3.36 8.86
N THR A 102 -13.20 2.53 8.79
CA THR A 102 -14.32 2.51 9.72
C THR A 102 -13.91 1.88 11.04
N GLU A 103 -14.70 2.11 12.09
CA GLU A 103 -14.51 1.44 13.38
C GLU A 103 -14.57 -0.09 13.27
N ARG A 104 -15.42 -0.62 12.39
CA ARG A 104 -15.54 -2.06 12.13
C ARG A 104 -14.24 -2.62 11.55
N GLU A 105 -13.68 -1.96 10.53
CA GLU A 105 -12.43 -2.39 9.91
C GLU A 105 -11.25 -2.26 10.87
N TYR A 106 -11.18 -1.16 11.62
CA TYR A 106 -10.16 -0.98 12.65
C TYR A 106 -10.14 -2.14 13.66
N LYS A 107 -11.33 -2.62 14.10
CA LYS A 107 -11.45 -3.78 14.99
C LYS A 107 -10.92 -5.08 14.38
N PHE A 108 -10.94 -5.23 13.05
CA PHE A 108 -10.38 -6.42 12.40
C PHE A 108 -8.85 -6.42 12.38
N ILE A 109 -8.22 -5.26 12.22
CA ILE A 109 -6.76 -5.13 12.18
C ILE A 109 -6.13 -4.85 13.54
N SER A 110 -6.90 -4.46 14.57
CA SER A 110 -6.39 -4.01 15.88
C SER A 110 -5.33 -4.93 16.50
N LYS A 111 -5.46 -6.25 16.37
CA LYS A 111 -4.49 -7.24 16.88
C LYS A 111 -3.14 -7.23 16.18
N HIS A 112 -3.06 -6.65 15.00
CA HIS A 112 -1.85 -6.51 14.19
C HIS A 112 -1.28 -5.08 14.22
N ILE A 113 -1.91 -4.17 14.98
CA ILE A 113 -1.42 -2.80 15.13
C ILE A 113 -0.38 -2.75 16.25
N ALA A 114 0.87 -2.49 15.88
CA ALA A 114 1.94 -2.28 16.85
C ALA A 114 1.89 -0.88 17.50
N LYS A 115 1.50 0.15 16.73
CA LYS A 115 1.49 1.54 17.16
C LYS A 115 0.47 2.35 16.36
N THR A 116 -0.19 3.31 17.01
CA THR A 116 -0.97 4.34 16.32
C THR A 116 -0.40 5.72 16.58
N VAL A 117 -0.54 6.58 15.58
CA VAL A 117 -0.14 7.98 15.65
C VAL A 117 -1.28 8.80 15.06
N LEU A 118 -1.78 9.76 15.84
CA LEU A 118 -2.76 10.73 15.41
C LEU A 118 -2.03 12.00 14.99
N ILE A 119 -2.30 12.49 13.79
CA ILE A 119 -1.85 13.81 13.35
C ILE A 119 -2.89 14.81 13.84
N ASN A 120 -2.49 15.70 14.75
CA ASN A 120 -3.34 16.74 15.31
C ASN A 120 -2.97 18.10 14.71
N ASN A 121 -3.90 18.72 13.99
CA ASN A 121 -3.72 20.07 13.47
C ASN A 121 -4.09 21.09 14.53
N LEU A 122 -3.08 21.80 15.05
CA LEU A 122 -3.28 22.84 16.07
C LEU A 122 -3.75 24.15 15.44
N HIS A 123 -3.07 24.58 14.37
CA HIS A 123 -3.35 25.79 13.58
C HIS A 123 -2.94 25.56 12.11
N GLU A 124 -3.27 26.50 11.20
CA GLU A 124 -3.02 26.36 9.76
C GLU A 124 -1.57 25.97 9.41
N ASP A 125 -0.59 26.47 10.16
CA ASP A 125 0.84 26.22 9.90
C ASP A 125 1.50 25.27 10.92
N LYS A 126 0.72 24.59 11.77
CA LYS A 126 1.27 23.75 12.84
C LYS A 126 0.46 22.50 13.12
N SER A 127 1.12 21.37 12.97
CA SER A 127 0.63 20.05 13.36
C SER A 127 1.54 19.41 14.41
N GLU A 128 1.00 18.46 15.15
CA GLU A 128 1.75 17.60 16.06
C GLU A 128 1.38 16.13 15.84
N PHE A 129 2.26 15.23 16.29
CA PHE A 129 2.04 13.80 16.27
C PHE A 129 1.77 13.30 17.68
N ILE A 130 0.59 12.74 17.90
CA ILE A 130 0.17 12.18 19.19
C ILE A 130 0.23 10.66 19.07
N SER A 131 1.19 10.03 19.75
CA SER A 131 1.25 8.56 19.82
C SER A 131 0.19 8.06 20.80
N LEU A 132 -0.61 7.09 20.38
CA LEU A 132 -1.68 6.53 21.21
C LEU A 132 -1.56 4.99 21.27
N PRO A 133 -2.06 4.36 22.34
CA PRO A 133 -2.35 2.94 22.33
C PRO A 133 -3.40 2.61 21.24
N PRO A 134 -3.31 1.45 20.55
CA PRO A 134 -4.30 1.07 19.54
C PRO A 134 -5.75 1.05 20.08
N ASP A 135 -5.94 0.65 21.33
CA ASP A 135 -7.28 0.58 21.95
C ASP A 135 -7.88 1.96 22.23
N ASP A 136 -7.04 2.97 22.45
CA ASP A 136 -7.47 4.34 22.77
C ASP A 136 -7.61 5.24 21.53
N PHE A 137 -7.08 4.79 20.38
CA PHE A 137 -6.94 5.59 19.17
C PHE A 137 -8.29 6.14 18.67
N LEU A 138 -9.26 5.26 18.39
CA LEU A 138 -10.56 5.68 17.85
C LEU A 138 -11.36 6.52 18.85
N ASN A 139 -11.32 6.16 20.13
CA ASN A 139 -12.00 6.93 21.18
C ASN A 139 -11.43 8.35 21.27
N THR A 140 -10.11 8.49 21.21
CA THR A 140 -9.44 9.80 21.21
C THR A 140 -9.74 10.59 19.94
N TYR A 141 -9.67 9.95 18.78
CA TYR A 141 -10.03 10.57 17.49
C TYR A 141 -11.47 11.12 17.51
N ASN A 142 -12.44 10.29 17.93
CA ASN A 142 -13.85 10.69 17.99
C ASN A 142 -14.07 11.85 18.95
N ARG A 143 -13.42 11.86 20.13
CA ARG A 143 -13.50 12.97 21.08
C ARG A 143 -12.97 14.28 20.51
N MET A 144 -11.89 14.23 19.72
CA MET A 144 -11.26 15.43 19.17
C MET A 144 -11.97 15.99 17.94
N TYR A 145 -12.48 15.12 17.06
CA TYR A 145 -12.93 15.53 15.72
C TYR A 145 -14.42 15.29 15.45
N ASN A 146 -15.09 14.40 16.20
CA ASN A 146 -16.50 14.08 15.98
C ASN A 146 -17.42 14.54 17.12
N HIS A 147 -16.85 14.91 18.28
CA HIS A 147 -17.57 15.45 19.45
C HIS A 147 -17.22 16.91 19.75
N VAL A 148 -17.14 17.73 18.70
CA VAL A 148 -17.26 19.18 18.87
C VAL A 148 -18.76 19.50 18.92
N ASN A 149 -19.22 19.92 20.11
CA ASN A 149 -20.58 20.42 20.35
C ASN A 149 -20.93 21.58 19.41
#